data_AF-A0A1A8PWT6-F1
#
_entry.id   AF-A0A1A8PWT6-F1
#
_cell.length_a   1.000
_cell.length_b   1.000
_cell.length_c   1.000
_cell.angle_alpha   90.00
_cell.angle_beta   90.00
_cell.angle_gamma   90.00
#
_symmetry.space_group_name_H-M   'P 1'
#
loop_
_entity.id
_entity.type
_entity.pdbx_description
1 polymer ?
#
loop_
_entity_poly.entity_id
_entity_poly.type
_entity_poly.pdbx_seq_one_letter_code
_entity_poly.pdbx_strand_id
1 'polypeptide(L)'
;FNGRKKRRVRSFFWKTIPEEKVRGKPNIWTMAVRQQQFQIDVRSVEELFGQQEEVVTGLRGGTATTGNSTRISRSRSFKDSSKGEISILDSKRGMNVGIFLKQFKKSNHSIVEDIRRGEGKIYGAELLKDLLKLLPDAEEIKKLQAFKGDPDKLTLV
;
A
#
# COMPACT_ATOMS: atom_id res chain seq x y z
N PHE A 1 7.20 0.63 -40.57
CA PHE A 1 6.58 -0.23 -39.54
C PHE A 1 7.20 0.08 -38.19
N ASN A 2 6.54 0.92 -37.38
CA ASN A 2 7.11 1.44 -36.14
C ASN A 2 6.58 0.62 -34.95
N GLY A 3 7.39 -0.31 -34.44
CA GLY A 3 7.06 -1.17 -33.29
C GLY A 3 7.10 -0.37 -31.98
N ARG A 4 5.98 0.26 -31.61
CA ARG A 4 5.85 0.88 -30.28
C ARG A 4 5.93 -0.22 -29.21
N LYS A 5 6.86 -0.07 -28.25
CA LYS A 5 6.92 -0.90 -27.05
C LYS A 5 5.66 -0.66 -26.21
N LYS A 6 4.85 -1.71 -26.02
CA LYS A 6 3.67 -1.66 -25.13
C LYS A 6 4.13 -1.42 -23.70
N ARG A 7 3.54 -0.44 -23.00
CA ARG A 7 3.89 -0.15 -21.61
C ARG A 7 3.21 -1.16 -20.70
N ARG A 8 3.94 -1.72 -19.73
CA ARG A 8 3.34 -2.64 -18.74
C ARG A 8 2.33 -1.87 -17.89
N VAL A 9 1.05 -2.23 -17.92
CA VAL A 9 0.02 -1.60 -17.10
C VAL A 9 0.17 -2.02 -15.62
N ARG A 10 -0.24 -1.17 -14.67
CA ARG A 10 -0.28 -1.51 -13.24
C ARG A 10 -1.18 -2.73 -12.99
N SER A 11 -0.79 -3.57 -12.04
CA SER A 11 -1.54 -4.78 -11.69
C SER A 11 -2.90 -4.43 -11.09
N PHE A 12 -3.93 -5.15 -11.53
CA PHE A 12 -5.26 -5.13 -10.92
C PHE A 12 -5.36 -6.29 -9.91
N PHE A 13 -5.46 -5.98 -8.62
CA PHE A 13 -5.41 -6.96 -7.53
C PHE A 13 -6.76 -7.65 -7.28
N TRP A 14 -7.32 -8.26 -8.33
CA TRP A 14 -8.54 -9.06 -8.24
C TRP A 14 -8.27 -10.53 -7.95
N LYS A 15 -9.26 -11.19 -7.35
CA LYS A 15 -9.31 -12.67 -7.24
C LYS A 15 -10.15 -13.19 -8.40
N THR A 16 -9.55 -14.05 -9.22
CA THR A 16 -10.26 -14.72 -10.30
C THR A 16 -11.24 -15.73 -9.73
N ILE A 17 -12.41 -15.84 -10.36
CA ILE A 17 -13.40 -16.85 -10.01
C ILE A 17 -13.06 -18.11 -10.82
N PRO A 18 -12.93 -19.30 -10.19
CA PRO A 18 -12.68 -20.55 -10.90
C PRO A 18 -13.74 -20.81 -11.98
N GLU A 19 -13.32 -21.35 -13.13
CA GLU A 19 -14.17 -21.54 -14.29
C GLU A 19 -15.35 -22.48 -13.98
N GLU A 20 -15.14 -23.49 -13.13
CA GLU A 20 -16.15 -24.47 -12.73
C GLU A 20 -17.28 -23.83 -11.93
N LYS A 21 -17.00 -22.70 -11.25
CA LYS A 21 -18.02 -21.94 -10.50
C LYS A 21 -18.80 -20.98 -11.41
N VAL A 22 -18.28 -20.70 -12.60
CA VAL A 22 -18.86 -19.74 -13.55
C VAL A 22 -19.63 -20.45 -14.65
N ARG A 23 -19.09 -21.54 -15.22
CA ARG A 23 -19.73 -22.28 -16.31
C ARG A 23 -20.86 -23.18 -15.79
N GLY A 24 -21.90 -23.35 -16.60
CA GLY A 24 -23.01 -24.27 -16.32
C GLY A 24 -24.12 -23.75 -15.39
N LYS A 25 -23.97 -22.55 -14.79
CA LYS A 25 -25.01 -21.92 -13.97
C LYS A 25 -25.41 -20.55 -14.53
N PRO A 26 -26.68 -20.13 -14.39
CA PRO A 26 -27.07 -18.76 -14.70
C PRO A 26 -26.43 -17.81 -13.70
N ASN A 27 -25.53 -16.95 -14.16
CA ASN A 27 -24.88 -15.93 -13.34
C ASN A 27 -24.50 -14.72 -14.20
N ILE A 28 -24.08 -13.64 -13.56
CA ILE A 28 -23.76 -12.38 -14.22
C ILE A 28 -22.69 -12.54 -15.32
N TRP A 29 -21.75 -13.47 -15.18
CA TRP A 29 -20.69 -13.70 -16.17
C TRP A 29 -21.16 -14.52 -17.37
N THR A 30 -22.13 -15.42 -17.19
CA THR A 30 -22.74 -16.18 -18.30
C THR A 30 -23.84 -15.41 -19.02
N MET A 31 -24.42 -14.40 -18.36
CA MET A 31 -25.46 -13.53 -18.92
C MET A 31 -24.89 -12.28 -19.61
N ALA A 32 -23.87 -11.63 -19.04
CA ALA A 32 -23.34 -10.35 -19.53
C ALA A 32 -22.65 -10.45 -20.90
N VAL A 33 -22.06 -11.61 -21.24
CA VAL A 33 -21.37 -11.83 -22.52
C VAL A 33 -22.32 -11.66 -23.72
N ARG A 34 -23.63 -11.81 -23.52
CA ARG A 34 -24.60 -11.74 -24.63
C ARG A 34 -25.00 -10.33 -25.03
N GLN A 35 -24.70 -9.29 -24.24
CA GLN A 35 -25.36 -7.99 -24.39
C GLN A 35 -24.45 -6.83 -24.83
N GLN A 36 -23.12 -6.92 -24.68
CA GLN A 36 -22.27 -5.76 -24.96
C GLN A 36 -20.94 -6.13 -25.62
N GLN A 37 -20.68 -5.51 -26.77
CA GLN A 37 -19.41 -5.57 -27.47
C GLN A 37 -18.62 -4.30 -27.13
N PHE A 38 -17.71 -4.41 -26.16
CA PHE A 38 -16.89 -3.28 -25.73
C PHE A 38 -15.62 -3.17 -26.56
N GLN A 39 -15.37 -1.98 -27.11
CA GLN A 39 -14.08 -1.61 -27.69
C GLN A 39 -13.22 -0.99 -26.58
N ILE A 40 -12.19 -1.70 -26.13
CA ILE A 40 -11.26 -1.19 -25.12
C ILE A 40 -10.22 -0.32 -25.81
N ASP A 41 -10.18 0.97 -25.49
CA ASP A 41 -9.08 1.85 -25.93
C ASP A 41 -7.80 1.56 -25.13
N VAL A 42 -6.99 0.66 -25.69
CA VAL A 42 -5.72 0.26 -25.10
C VAL A 42 -4.76 1.44 -24.92
N ARG A 43 -4.80 2.46 -25.80
CA ARG A 43 -3.88 3.62 -25.70
C ARG A 43 -4.18 4.45 -24.47
N SER A 44 -5.46 4.75 -24.24
CA SER A 44 -5.90 5.48 -23.05
C SER A 44 -5.57 4.72 -21.76
N VAL A 45 -5.74 3.39 -21.76
CA VAL A 45 -5.39 2.54 -20.59
C VAL A 45 -3.88 2.57 -20.32
N GLU A 46 -3.04 2.47 -21.35
CA GLU A 46 -1.59 2.54 -21.21
C GLU A 46 -1.10 3.92 -20.76
N GLU A 47 -1.77 5.01 -21.14
CA GLU A 47 -1.43 6.37 -20.71
C GLU A 47 -1.75 6.61 -19.23
N LEU A 48 -2.96 6.21 -18.81
CA LEU A 48 -3.45 6.45 -17.45
C LEU A 48 -2.83 5.49 -16.42
N PHE A 49 -2.60 4.23 -16.81
CA PHE A 49 -2.22 3.16 -15.90
C PHE A 49 -0.91 2.46 -16.27
N GLY A 50 -0.19 2.93 -17.31
CA GLY A 50 1.13 2.42 -17.65
C GLY A 50 2.13 2.63 -16.51
N GLN A 51 2.94 1.61 -16.24
CA GLN A 51 4.12 1.74 -15.41
C GLN A 51 5.13 2.55 -16.22
N GLN A 52 5.47 3.73 -15.71
CA GLN A 52 6.63 4.47 -16.19
C GLN A 52 7.84 3.62 -15.82
N GLU A 53 8.42 2.95 -16.80
CA GLU A 53 9.78 2.42 -16.69
C GLU A 53 10.67 3.66 -16.58
N GLU A 54 10.97 4.12 -15.35
CA GLU A 54 12.18 4.89 -15.14
C GLU A 54 13.29 3.96 -15.57
N VAL A 55 13.81 4.22 -16.76
CA VAL A 55 15.04 3.62 -17.22
C VAL A 55 16.09 4.02 -16.19
N VAL A 56 16.38 3.12 -15.26
CA VAL A 56 17.56 3.19 -14.41
C VAL A 56 18.75 2.86 -15.31
N THR A 57 18.99 3.69 -16.32
CA THR A 57 20.31 3.85 -16.91
C THR A 57 21.06 4.69 -15.90
N GLY A 58 21.84 3.99 -15.06
CA GLY A 58 22.82 4.64 -14.23
C GLY A 58 23.72 5.49 -15.12
N LEU A 59 23.73 6.80 -14.87
CA LEU A 59 24.83 7.70 -15.21
C LEU A 59 24.72 8.88 -14.24
N ARG A 60 25.71 8.97 -13.36
CA ARG A 60 26.02 10.17 -12.57
C ARG A 60 26.28 11.33 -13.53
N GLY A 61 25.74 12.51 -13.25
CA GLY A 61 26.33 13.78 -13.69
C GLY A 61 25.36 14.85 -14.18
N GLY A 62 25.34 15.98 -13.48
CA GLY A 62 25.49 17.30 -14.10
C GLY A 62 24.26 18.06 -14.64
N THR A 63 23.83 19.04 -13.86
CA THR A 63 23.46 20.43 -14.26
C THR A 63 22.27 20.72 -15.19
N ALA A 64 21.23 21.31 -14.57
CA ALA A 64 20.44 22.50 -14.94
C ALA A 64 20.02 22.77 -16.40
N THR A 65 18.70 22.92 -16.63
CA THR A 65 18.11 24.06 -17.38
C THR A 65 16.61 24.22 -17.08
N THR A 66 16.29 25.41 -16.58
CA THR A 66 15.09 26.27 -16.71
C THR A 66 13.88 25.79 -17.51
N GLY A 67 12.67 25.90 -16.93
CA GLY A 67 11.41 25.88 -17.67
C GLY A 67 10.15 25.82 -16.79
N ASN A 68 9.46 26.95 -16.64
CA ASN A 68 8.19 27.12 -15.91
C ASN A 68 7.11 26.09 -16.28
N SER A 69 6.51 25.44 -15.29
CA SER A 69 5.05 25.31 -15.23
C SER A 69 4.59 24.87 -13.84
N THR A 70 3.73 25.69 -13.24
CA THR A 70 2.96 25.45 -12.03
C THR A 70 2.14 24.16 -12.13
N ARG A 71 2.74 23.03 -11.73
CA ARG A 71 1.97 21.86 -11.29
C ARG A 71 2.16 21.74 -9.80
N ILE A 72 1.11 22.10 -9.08
CA ILE A 72 0.92 21.77 -7.67
C ILE A 72 1.15 20.26 -7.53
N SER A 73 2.38 19.91 -7.16
CA SER A 73 2.75 18.55 -6.85
C SER A 73 2.16 18.24 -5.48
N ARG A 74 0.89 17.82 -5.46
CA ARG A 74 0.35 17.03 -4.35
C ARG A 74 0.71 15.56 -4.52
N SER A 75 1.89 15.26 -5.08
CA SER A 75 2.52 13.98 -4.86
C SER A 75 2.96 13.93 -3.40
N ARG A 76 2.03 13.55 -2.52
CA ARG A 76 2.38 12.82 -1.31
C ARG A 76 2.85 11.45 -1.80
N SER A 77 4.01 11.46 -2.44
CA SER A 77 4.75 10.26 -2.81
C SER A 77 5.07 9.59 -1.49
N PHE A 78 4.40 8.48 -1.21
CA PHE A 78 4.74 7.49 -0.18
C PHE A 78 6.10 6.83 -0.48
N LYS A 79 7.10 7.64 -0.81
CA LYS A 79 8.44 7.20 -1.15
C LYS A 79 9.42 8.30 -0.78
N ASP A 80 9.57 8.49 0.52
CA ASP A 80 10.84 8.92 1.09
C ASP A 80 10.99 8.42 2.53
N SER A 81 11.04 7.10 2.72
CA SER A 81 11.84 6.52 3.83
C SER A 81 13.26 6.33 3.28
N SER A 82 13.95 7.44 2.96
CA SER A 82 15.37 7.37 2.63
C SER A 82 16.19 7.32 3.92
N LYS A 83 16.99 6.25 4.00
CA LYS A 83 18.08 5.98 4.94
C LYS A 83 17.69 5.48 6.34
N GLY A 84 17.47 4.17 6.42
CA GLY A 84 17.82 3.40 7.63
C GLY A 84 16.67 2.68 8.33
N GLU A 85 15.42 2.91 7.93
CA GLU A 85 14.26 2.29 8.57
C GLU A 85 14.03 0.88 8.03
N ILE A 86 14.12 -0.11 8.92
CA ILE A 86 13.80 -1.51 8.60
C ILE A 86 12.31 -1.72 8.88
N SER A 87 11.46 -1.66 7.85
CA SER A 87 10.02 -1.96 8.01
C SER A 87 9.78 -3.46 8.01
N ILE A 88 9.39 -4.01 9.16
CA ILE A 88 9.01 -5.43 9.31
C ILE A 88 7.63 -5.70 8.71
N LEU A 89 6.76 -4.69 8.72
CA LEU A 89 5.40 -4.74 8.20
C LEU A 89 5.37 -4.40 6.70
N ASP A 90 4.40 -4.94 5.98
CA ASP A 90 4.12 -4.50 4.61
C ASP A 90 3.57 -3.06 4.58
N SER A 91 3.71 -2.38 3.46
CA SER A 91 3.37 -0.95 3.34
C SER A 91 1.90 -0.63 3.68
N LYS A 92 0.95 -1.54 3.39
CA LYS A 92 -0.46 -1.34 3.71
C LYS A 92 -0.71 -1.53 5.21
N ARG A 93 -0.12 -2.58 5.79
CA ARG A 93 -0.24 -2.89 7.21
C ARG A 93 0.42 -1.83 8.09
N GLY A 94 1.64 -1.43 7.78
CA GLY A 94 2.36 -0.37 8.51
C GLY A 94 1.56 0.95 8.51
N MET A 95 1.04 1.36 7.35
CA MET A 95 0.21 2.55 7.25
C MET A 95 -1.06 2.47 8.10
N ASN A 96 -1.79 1.34 8.05
CA ASN A 96 -3.00 1.16 8.84
C ASN A 96 -2.71 1.21 10.35
N VAL A 97 -1.62 0.57 10.80
CA VAL A 97 -1.19 0.59 12.20
C VAL A 97 -0.88 2.02 12.63
N GLY A 98 -0.13 2.80 11.84
CA GLY A 98 0.18 4.18 12.23
C GLY A 98 -0.98 5.15 12.23
N ILE A 99 -1.87 5.05 11.23
CA ILE A 99 -3.09 5.85 11.23
C ILE A 99 -3.89 5.58 12.49
N PHE A 100 -3.96 4.32 12.93
CA PHE A 100 -4.67 3.95 14.14
C PHE A 100 -3.97 4.44 15.42
N LEU A 101 -2.66 4.21 15.56
CA LEU A 101 -1.90 4.64 16.73
C LEU A 101 -1.96 6.17 16.92
N LYS A 102 -2.00 6.94 15.83
CA LYS A 102 -2.20 8.41 15.89
C LYS A 102 -3.52 8.83 16.54
N GLN A 103 -4.55 7.98 16.54
CA GLN A 103 -5.83 8.27 17.19
C GLN A 103 -5.72 8.31 18.72
N PHE A 104 -4.73 7.63 19.31
CA PHE A 104 -4.49 7.64 20.75
C PHE A 104 -3.93 8.98 21.24
N LYS A 105 -3.37 9.80 20.34
CA LYS A 105 -2.75 11.11 20.65
C LYS A 105 -1.72 11.03 21.79
N LYS A 106 -1.08 9.87 21.96
CA LYS A 106 -0.09 9.55 22.99
C LYS A 106 1.09 8.80 22.37
N SER A 107 2.23 8.82 23.05
CA SER A 107 3.38 8.00 22.63
C SER A 107 3.10 6.52 22.83
N ASN A 108 3.71 5.66 22.00
CA ASN A 108 3.58 4.20 22.13
C ASN A 108 3.90 3.71 23.54
N HIS A 109 4.94 4.28 24.18
CA HIS A 109 5.29 3.98 25.56
C HIS A 109 4.17 4.33 26.54
N SER A 110 3.56 5.52 26.42
CA SER A 110 2.45 5.91 27.31
C SER A 110 1.23 5.01 27.13
N ILE A 111 0.92 4.61 25.90
CA ILE A 111 -0.20 3.69 25.62
C ILE A 111 0.05 2.34 26.31
N VAL A 112 1.27 1.82 26.23
CA VAL A 112 1.66 0.55 26.89
C VAL A 112 1.56 0.65 28.41
N GLU A 113 2.01 1.75 29.01
CA GLU A 113 1.88 1.97 30.45
C GLU A 113 0.43 2.04 30.92
N ASP A 114 -0.42 2.76 30.19
CA ASP A 114 -1.83 2.90 30.51
C ASP A 114 -2.54 1.53 30.43
N ILE A 115 -2.22 0.71 29.43
CA ILE A 115 -2.72 -0.67 29.32
C ILE A 115 -2.24 -1.51 30.50
N ARG A 116 -0.97 -1.43 30.89
CA ARG A 116 -0.42 -2.19 32.02
C ARG A 116 -1.07 -1.79 33.36
N ARG A 117 -1.41 -0.51 33.52
CA ARG A 117 -2.10 0.03 34.71
C ARG A 117 -3.61 -0.20 34.69
N GLY A 118 -4.18 -0.66 33.57
CA GLY A 118 -5.62 -0.82 33.40
C GLY A 118 -6.38 0.50 33.22
N GLU A 119 -5.70 1.58 32.85
CA GLU A 119 -6.28 2.91 32.61
C GLU A 119 -6.92 3.00 31.22
N GLY A 120 -7.90 2.14 30.94
CA GLY A 120 -8.59 2.09 29.64
C GLY A 120 -9.67 3.17 29.45
N LYS A 121 -10.15 3.81 30.53
CA LYS A 121 -11.27 4.76 30.49
C LYS A 121 -11.02 5.97 29.59
N ILE A 122 -9.76 6.40 29.47
CA ILE A 122 -9.35 7.54 28.65
C ILE A 122 -9.47 7.29 27.14
N TYR A 123 -9.49 6.02 26.72
CA TYR A 123 -9.52 5.61 25.30
C TYR A 123 -10.92 5.26 24.81
N GLY A 124 -11.79 4.81 25.74
CA GLY A 124 -13.10 4.28 25.40
C GLY A 124 -13.06 2.84 24.89
N ALA A 125 -14.20 2.16 24.96
CA ALA A 125 -14.29 0.74 24.66
C ALA A 125 -14.00 0.41 23.18
N GLU A 126 -14.42 1.26 22.25
CA GLU A 126 -14.29 1.00 20.82
C GLU A 126 -12.84 1.09 20.35
N LEU A 127 -12.08 2.09 20.82
CA LEU A 127 -10.65 2.23 20.48
C LEU A 127 -9.84 1.03 21.01
N LEU A 128 -10.17 0.53 22.20
CA LEU A 128 -9.52 -0.65 22.78
C LEU A 128 -9.91 -1.94 22.05
N LYS A 129 -11.18 -2.10 21.63
CA LYS A 129 -11.60 -3.23 20.79
C LYS A 129 -10.90 -3.23 19.44
N ASP A 130 -10.73 -2.07 18.83
CA ASP A 130 -10.03 -1.95 17.55
C ASP A 130 -8.52 -2.18 17.70
N LEU A 131 -7.93 -1.85 18.86
CA LEU A 131 -6.54 -2.18 19.16
C LEU A 131 -6.30 -3.70 19.13
N LEU A 132 -7.27 -4.50 19.59
CA LEU A 132 -7.19 -5.97 19.50
C LEU A 132 -7.13 -6.46 18.04
N LYS A 133 -7.74 -5.74 17.10
CA LYS A 133 -7.69 -6.07 15.65
C LYS A 133 -6.33 -5.76 15.02
N LEU A 134 -5.51 -4.96 15.70
CA LEU A 134 -4.17 -4.58 15.25
C LEU A 134 -3.07 -5.38 15.93
N LEU A 135 -3.40 -6.33 16.78
CA LEU A 135 -2.43 -7.27 17.31
C LEU A 135 -1.66 -7.94 16.16
N PRO A 136 -0.35 -8.17 16.36
CA PRO A 136 0.46 -8.78 15.33
C PRO A 136 0.02 -10.23 15.09
N ASP A 137 0.03 -10.66 13.84
CA ASP A 137 -0.18 -12.06 13.48
C ASP A 137 1.05 -12.93 13.81
N ALA A 138 0.90 -14.25 13.73
CA ALA A 138 1.98 -15.17 14.08
C ALA A 138 3.26 -14.98 13.24
N GLU A 139 3.11 -14.58 11.98
CA GLU A 139 4.24 -14.32 11.08
C GLU A 139 4.92 -12.99 11.41
N GLU A 140 4.13 -11.94 11.74
CA GLU A 140 4.60 -10.65 12.24
C GLU A 140 5.38 -10.83 13.54
N ILE A 141 4.86 -11.61 14.50
CA ILE A 141 5.55 -11.95 15.75
C ILE A 141 6.89 -12.64 15.47
N LYS A 142 6.90 -13.64 14.58
CA LYS A 142 8.13 -14.36 14.23
C LYS A 142 9.17 -13.44 13.59
N LYS A 143 8.75 -12.53 12.70
CA LYS A 143 9.64 -11.53 12.09
C LYS A 143 10.17 -10.52 13.11
N LEU A 144 9.33 -10.07 14.04
CA LEU A 144 9.71 -9.19 15.15
C LEU A 144 10.72 -9.86 16.09
N GLN A 145 10.53 -11.13 16.41
CA GLN A 145 11.48 -11.90 17.24
C GLN A 145 12.78 -12.23 16.50
N ALA A 146 12.71 -12.48 15.20
CA ALA A 146 13.89 -12.72 14.36
C ALA A 146 14.68 -11.44 14.04
N PHE A 147 14.10 -10.27 14.30
CA PHE A 147 14.77 -8.99 14.09
C PHE A 147 15.87 -8.79 15.14
N LYS A 148 17.12 -8.82 14.68
CA LYS A 148 18.32 -8.57 15.51
C LYS A 148 18.85 -7.13 15.39
N GLY A 149 18.10 -6.25 14.74
CA GLY A 149 18.46 -4.84 14.63
C GLY A 149 18.05 -4.05 15.87
N ASP A 150 18.34 -2.76 15.84
CA ASP A 150 17.93 -1.81 16.89
C ASP A 150 16.42 -1.55 16.80
N PRO A 151 15.62 -1.87 17.83
CA PRO A 151 14.19 -1.61 17.85
C PRO A 151 13.83 -0.14 17.67
N ASP A 152 14.72 0.78 18.07
CA ASP A 152 14.51 2.23 17.92
C ASP A 152 14.70 2.71 16.47
N LYS A 153 15.23 1.86 15.59
CA LYS A 153 15.37 2.10 14.14
C LYS A 153 14.32 1.38 13.30
N LEU A 154 13.41 0.65 13.94
CA LEU A 154 12.20 0.18 13.28
C LEU A 154 11.31 1.38 13.00
N THR A 155 10.65 1.37 11.84
CA THR A 155 9.81 2.48 11.39
C THR A 155 8.79 2.85 12.47
N LEU A 156 8.98 4.00 13.11
CA LEU A 156 8.01 4.62 14.00
C LEU A 156 6.92 5.22 13.11
N VAL A 157 5.73 4.63 13.14
CA VAL A 157 4.61 5.12 12.32
C VAL A 157 3.99 6.40 12.86
#